data_AF-A0A7V9ITE0-F1
#
_entry.id   AF-A0A7V9ITE0-F1
#
_cell.length_a   1.000
_cell.length_b   1.000
_cell.length_c   1.000
_cell.angle_alpha   90.00
_cell.angle_beta   90.00
_cell.angle_gamma   90.00
#
_symmetry.space_group_name_H-M   'P 1'
#
loop_
_entity.id
_entity.type
_entity.pdbx_description
1 polymer ?
#
loop_
_entity_poly.entity_id
_entity_poly.type
_entity_poly.pdbx_seq_one_letter_code
_entity_poly.pdbx_strand_id
1 'polypeptide(L)'
;ANVGDAKSLVIHPASTTHQQLTDDDLRAARIGPEMVRVSIGIEDVEDIVWDLDQALAASQGESPARPAYDGQGHSVLAKAFGAPYQS
;
A
#
# COMPACT_ATOMS: atom_id res chain seq x y z
N ALA A 1 13.87 3.38 -4.46
CA ALA A 1 12.44 3.60 -4.18
C ALA A 1 12.25 5.02 -3.72
N ASN A 2 11.15 5.63 -4.15
CA ASN A 2 10.94 7.06 -4.06
C ASN A 2 10.27 7.38 -2.71
N VAL A 3 10.39 8.64 -2.27
CA VAL A 3 9.63 9.21 -1.16
C VAL A 3 9.06 10.53 -1.69
N GLY A 4 7.77 10.78 -1.45
CA GLY A 4 7.09 12.02 -1.90
C GLY A 4 6.63 12.01 -3.36
N ASP A 5 6.32 10.85 -3.93
CA ASP A 5 5.62 10.75 -5.22
C ASP A 5 4.13 11.09 -5.04
N ALA A 6 3.44 11.46 -6.13
CA ALA A 6 2.00 11.68 -6.09
C ALA A 6 1.22 10.37 -5.85
N LYS A 7 1.84 9.23 -6.18
CA LYS A 7 1.30 7.89 -5.93
C LYS A 7 1.90 7.27 -4.68
N SER A 8 1.07 6.60 -3.90
CA SER A 8 1.46 5.80 -2.75
C SER A 8 2.35 4.62 -3.18
N LEU A 9 3.38 4.34 -2.37
CA LEU A 9 4.36 3.28 -2.64
C LEU A 9 4.66 2.50 -1.37
N VAL A 10 4.62 1.17 -1.47
CA VAL A 10 4.97 0.24 -0.39
C VAL A 10 6.20 -0.56 -0.80
N ILE A 11 7.18 -0.70 0.10
CA ILE A 11 8.38 -1.51 -0.14
C ILE A 11 8.77 -2.34 1.09
N HIS A 12 9.46 -3.43 0.85
CA HIS A 12 10.23 -4.16 1.87
C HIS A 12 11.70 -3.69 1.79
N PRO A 13 12.19 -2.83 2.72
CA PRO A 13 13.49 -2.17 2.56
C PRO A 13 14.66 -3.14 2.47
N ALA A 14 14.66 -4.20 3.29
CA ALA A 14 15.77 -5.16 3.36
C ALA A 14 15.99 -5.92 2.05
N SER A 15 14.94 -6.30 1.32
CA SER A 15 15.08 -7.00 0.02
C SER A 15 15.02 -6.08 -1.19
N THR A 16 15.01 -4.75 -1.01
CA THR A 16 14.91 -3.79 -2.11
C THR A 16 15.96 -2.69 -1.96
N THR A 17 15.58 -1.53 -1.43
CA THR A 17 16.43 -0.34 -1.32
C THR A 17 17.71 -0.53 -0.52
N HIS A 18 17.71 -1.46 0.45
CA HIS A 18 18.85 -1.74 1.33
C HIS A 18 19.42 -3.14 1.10
N GLN A 19 19.11 -3.78 -0.03
CA GLN A 19 19.54 -5.16 -0.32
C GLN A 19 21.06 -5.36 -0.38
N GLN A 20 21.84 -4.28 -0.47
CA GLN A 20 23.31 -4.31 -0.50
C GLN A 20 23.95 -4.28 0.90
N LEU A 21 23.15 -4.05 1.94
CA LEU A 21 23.63 -4.06 3.33
C LEU A 21 23.68 -5.48 3.87
N THR A 22 24.62 -5.72 4.79
CA THR A 22 24.68 -6.97 5.55
C THR A 22 23.58 -6.99 6.63
N ASP A 23 23.27 -8.17 7.18
CA ASP A 23 22.31 -8.31 8.28
C ASP A 23 22.72 -7.51 9.54
N ASP A 24 24.02 -7.37 9.78
CA ASP A 24 24.55 -6.55 10.88
C ASP A 24 24.30 -5.05 10.63
N ASP A 25 24.56 -4.58 9.40
CA ASP A 25 24.32 -3.18 9.01
C ASP A 25 22.82 -2.83 9.03
N LEU A 26 21.97 -3.75 8.55
CA LEU A 26 20.51 -3.61 8.60
C LEU A 26 20.01 -3.48 10.04
N ARG A 27 20.50 -4.34 10.95
CA ARG A 27 20.18 -4.27 12.38
C ARG A 27 20.67 -2.96 13.00
N ALA A 28 21.88 -2.51 12.68
CA ALA A 28 22.42 -1.24 13.16
C ALA A 28 21.57 -0.04 12.69
N ALA A 29 21.03 -0.11 11.48
CA ALA A 29 20.10 0.88 10.93
C ALA A 29 18.64 0.73 11.42
N ARG A 30 18.36 -0.26 12.29
CA ARG A 30 17.01 -0.62 12.78
C ARG A 30 16.06 -1.04 11.66
N ILE A 31 16.57 -1.68 10.62
CA ILE A 31 15.81 -2.24 9.51
C ILE A 31 15.70 -3.76 9.72
N GLY A 32 14.56 -4.21 10.24
CA GLY A 32 14.25 -5.63 10.40
C GLY A 32 13.72 -6.27 9.10
N PRO A 33 13.82 -7.61 8.94
CA PRO A 33 13.27 -8.34 7.78
C PRO A 33 11.72 -8.32 7.73
N GLU A 34 11.06 -7.95 8.82
CA GLU A 34 9.61 -7.73 8.89
C GLU A 34 9.20 -6.29 8.55
N MET A 35 10.16 -5.37 8.34
CA MET A 35 9.85 -3.97 8.11
C MET A 35 9.18 -3.75 6.75
N VAL A 36 7.99 -3.14 6.77
CA VAL A 36 7.34 -2.59 5.58
C VAL A 36 7.38 -1.07 5.66
N ARG A 37 7.88 -0.41 4.61
CA ARG A 37 7.90 1.05 4.51
C ARG A 37 6.82 1.51 3.55
N VAL A 38 5.96 2.39 4.03
CA VAL A 38 4.90 3.03 3.24
C VAL A 38 5.26 4.50 3.02
N SER A 39 5.27 4.94 1.75
CA SER A 39 5.27 6.36 1.38
C SER A 39 3.88 6.70 0.89
N ILE A 40 3.20 7.58 1.62
CA ILE A 40 1.85 8.03 1.30
C ILE A 40 1.92 9.10 0.20
N GLY A 41 1.17 8.88 -0.87
CA GLY A 41 0.99 9.81 -1.97
C GLY A 41 -0.07 10.87 -1.65
N ILE A 42 -0.68 11.43 -2.68
CA ILE A 42 -1.74 12.45 -2.56
C ILE A 42 -3.10 11.94 -3.05
N GLU A 43 -3.28 10.62 -3.09
CA GLU A 43 -4.58 10.02 -3.36
C GLU A 43 -5.61 10.39 -2.27
N ASP A 44 -6.86 10.05 -2.54
CA ASP A 44 -7.93 10.23 -1.57
C ASP A 44 -7.70 9.33 -0.35
N VAL A 45 -7.88 9.91 0.84
CA VAL A 45 -7.58 9.26 2.12
C VAL A 45 -8.41 8.00 2.34
N GLU A 46 -9.67 7.97 1.91
CA GLU A 46 -10.55 6.81 2.10
C GLU A 46 -10.07 5.63 1.25
N ASP A 47 -9.51 5.91 0.07
CA ASP A 47 -9.04 4.89 -0.85
C ASP A 47 -7.72 4.29 -0.33
N ILE A 48 -6.85 5.12 0.25
CA ILE A 48 -5.62 4.67 0.94
C ILE A 48 -5.95 3.81 2.16
N VAL A 49 -6.90 4.24 2.99
CA VAL A 49 -7.32 3.49 4.19
C VAL A 49 -7.93 2.16 3.79
N TRP A 50 -8.81 2.17 2.79
CA TRP A 50 -9.43 0.95 2.27
C TRP A 50 -8.39 -0.05 1.76
N ASP A 51 -7.39 0.41 0.99
CA ASP A 51 -6.32 -0.44 0.47
C ASP A 51 -5.46 -1.05 1.58
N LEU A 52 -5.13 -0.28 2.62
CA LEU A 52 -4.35 -0.78 3.75
C LEU A 52 -5.16 -1.77 4.61
N ASP A 53 -6.45 -1.51 4.83
CA ASP A 53 -7.32 -2.38 5.63
C ASP A 53 -7.45 -3.77 5.00
N GLN A 54 -7.77 -3.84 3.69
CA GLN A 54 -7.87 -5.12 3.00
C GLN A 54 -6.53 -5.86 2.95
N ALA A 55 -5.40 -5.15 2.81
CA ALA A 55 -4.08 -5.76 2.77
C ALA A 55 -3.69 -6.35 4.15
N LEU A 56 -4.03 -5.66 5.23
CA LEU A 56 -3.79 -6.13 6.60
C LEU A 56 -4.69 -7.32 6.94
N ALA A 57 -5.98 -7.29 6.59
CA ALA A 57 -6.88 -8.43 6.79
C ALA A 57 -6.37 -9.68 6.05
N ALA A 58 -5.99 -9.51 4.77
CA ALA A 58 -5.40 -10.58 3.96
C ALA A 58 -4.13 -11.16 4.60
N SER A 59 -3.28 -10.32 5.21
CA SER A 59 -2.06 -10.79 5.85
C SER A 59 -2.30 -11.62 7.12
N GLN A 60 -3.48 -11.52 7.74
CA GLN A 60 -3.86 -12.32 8.92
C GLN A 60 -4.53 -13.65 8.55
N GLY A 61 -4.63 -13.98 7.26
CA GLY A 61 -5.32 -15.20 6.81
C GLY A 61 -6.85 -15.08 6.81
N GLU A 62 -7.38 -13.89 7.09
CA GLU A 62 -8.72 -13.55 6.64
C GLU A 62 -8.68 -13.47 5.12
N SER A 63 -9.46 -14.31 4.45
CA SER A 63 -9.74 -14.02 3.04
C SER A 63 -10.48 -12.70 3.05
N PRO A 64 -9.95 -11.61 2.46
CA PRO A 64 -10.80 -10.47 2.22
C PRO A 64 -11.94 -11.04 1.39
N ALA A 65 -13.16 -11.09 1.94
CA ALA A 65 -14.32 -11.26 1.11
C ALA A 65 -14.13 -10.17 0.08
N ARG A 66 -13.86 -10.51 -1.21
CA ARG A 66 -13.69 -9.51 -2.28
C ARG A 66 -14.79 -8.50 -2.00
N PRO A 67 -14.48 -7.29 -1.51
CA PRO A 67 -15.54 -6.35 -1.24
C PRO A 67 -16.21 -6.21 -2.58
N ALA A 68 -17.52 -6.42 -2.65
CA ALA A 68 -18.23 -6.16 -3.88
C ALA A 68 -17.80 -4.76 -4.27
N TYR A 69 -17.12 -4.63 -5.40
CA TYR A 69 -16.95 -3.32 -6.01
C TYR A 69 -18.38 -2.84 -6.19
N ASP A 70 -18.83 -1.96 -5.31
CA ASP A 70 -20.21 -1.52 -5.21
C ASP A 70 -20.61 -0.64 -6.41
N GLY A 71 -19.68 -0.48 -7.37
CA GLY A 71 -19.83 0.37 -8.54
C GLY A 71 -19.50 1.84 -8.24
N GLN A 72 -19.41 2.22 -6.97
CA GLN A 72 -18.97 3.53 -6.52
C GLN A 72 -17.45 3.46 -6.34
N GLY A 73 -16.73 3.48 -7.46
CA GLY A 73 -15.28 3.43 -7.41
C GLY A 73 -14.71 4.41 -6.37
N HIS A 74 -13.83 3.86 -5.54
CA HIS A 74 -12.85 4.55 -4.69
C HIS A 74 -11.80 5.23 -5.57
N SER A 75 -12.25 5.98 -6.57
CA SER A 75 -11.42 6.74 -7.49
C SER A 75 -12.07 8.10 -7.68
N VAL A 76 -11.25 9.13 -7.87
CA VAL A 76 -11.73 10.51 -8.07
C VAL A 76 -12.77 10.59 -9.18
N LEU A 77 -12.64 9.78 -10.24
CA LEU A 77 -13.59 9.74 -11.35
C LEU A 77 -14.93 9.11 -10.98
N ALA A 78 -14.92 8.01 -10.21
CA ALA A 78 -16.15 7.37 -9.79
C ALA A 78 -16.88 8.19 -8.71
N LYS A 79 -16.14 8.86 -7.81
CA LYS A 79 -16.68 9.85 -6.86
C LYS A 79 -17.27 11.08 -7.55
N ALA A 80 -16.62 11.59 -8.60
CA ALA A 80 -17.06 12.79 -9.31
C ALA A 80 -18.23 12.56 -10.28
N PHE A 81 -18.33 11.37 -10.88
CA PHE A 81 -19.27 11.11 -11.98
C PHE A 81 -20.28 9.99 -11.70
N GLY A 82 -20.20 9.30 -10.56
CA GLY A 82 -21.21 8.31 -10.13
C GLY A 82 -21.39 7.12 -11.08
N ALA A 83 -20.43 6.85 -11.97
CA ALA A 83 -20.51 5.80 -12.97
C ALA A 83 -19.46 4.71 -12.71
N PRO A 84 -19.83 3.42 -12.79
CA PRO A 84 -18.90 2.32 -12.61
C PRO A 84 -17.85 2.33 -13.73
N TYR A 85 -16.57 2.39 -13.35
CA TYR A 85 -15.43 2.16 -14.25
C TYR A 85 -15.52 0.73 -14.81
N GLN A 86 -15.89 0.58 -16.08
CA GLN A 86 -15.85 -0.71 -16.76
C GLN A 86 -14.45 -0.93 -17.33
N SER A 87 -13.86 -2.08 -16.99
CA SER A 87 -12.59 -2.59 -17.55
C SER A 87 -12.74 -2.98 -19.01
#